data_AF-A0A7C5JKJ4-F1
#
_entry.id   AF-A0A7C5JKJ4-F1
#
_cell.length_a   1.000
_cell.length_b   1.000
_cell.length_c   1.000
_cell.angle_alpha   90.00
_cell.angle_beta   90.00
_cell.angle_gamma   90.00
#
_symmetry.space_group_name_H-M   'P 1'
#
loop_
_entity.id
_entity.type
_entity.pdbx_description
1 polymer ?
#
loop_
_entity_poly.entity_id
_entity_poly.type
_entity_poly.pdbx_seq_one_letter_code
_entity_poly.pdbx_strand_id
1 'polypeptide(L)'
;MTEIIILAILILLIYILYNFITYKVLVIAIKPKLKLEAILAIIYSHALLLSFIGFNENSTPYFKAIDPYVDSGYSPISGEFIAPMGLFLIIYLISLLLVWKYGKSLPPLSFVIANSFILFGNIINILLILQVSYHNNSKINFSDFSSFLIFAPICGLFVSILLTIKTFKESFDELNKKQYKNKLLNDLNGFLYYSNMLPLWIFVSILPIISIILFILILFGHEPEYIAKVFTDTATWRFSQQMHPPFLDHHGHYLCTVAAKGNPKIVKPIDIGIRRGRLLVVNRQLKVANAFE
;
A
#
# COMPACT_ATOMS: atom_id res chain seq x y z
N MET A 1 -16.39 25.54 12.55
CA MET A 1 -15.00 26.03 12.38
C MET A 1 -14.11 25.54 13.52
N THR A 2 -14.55 25.69 14.76
CA THR A 2 -13.88 25.15 15.97
C THR A 2 -13.68 23.63 15.95
N GLU A 3 -14.68 22.85 15.54
CA GLU A 3 -14.57 21.38 15.47
C GLU A 3 -13.52 20.89 14.46
N ILE A 4 -13.42 21.55 13.31
CA ILE A 4 -12.44 21.23 12.25
C ILE A 4 -11.01 21.53 12.76
N ILE A 5 -10.84 22.63 13.49
CA ILE A 5 -9.55 23.02 14.06
C ILE A 5 -9.14 22.02 15.16
N ILE A 6 -10.06 21.60 16.01
CA ILE A 6 -9.81 20.59 17.05
C ILE A 6 -9.39 19.26 16.42
N LEU A 7 -10.09 18.82 15.37
CA LEU A 7 -9.75 17.60 14.64
C LEU A 7 -8.36 17.68 14.00
N ALA A 8 -8.03 18.81 13.37
CA ALA A 8 -6.72 19.03 12.76
C ALA A 8 -5.58 19.01 13.80
N ILE A 9 -5.79 19.63 14.96
CA ILE A 9 -4.82 19.60 16.08
C ILE A 9 -4.66 18.17 16.61
N LEU A 10 -5.74 17.40 16.71
CA LEU A 10 -5.71 16.03 17.20
C LEU A 10 -4.94 15.10 16.23
N ILE A 11 -5.16 15.26 14.92
CA ILE A 11 -4.38 14.56 13.87
C ILE A 11 -2.91 14.93 13.95
N LEU A 12 -2.59 16.21 14.13
CA LEU A 12 -1.21 16.68 14.28
C LEU A 12 -0.54 16.07 15.52
N LEU A 13 -1.23 16.02 16.66
CA LEU A 13 -0.72 15.42 17.89
C LEU A 13 -0.48 13.92 17.73
N ILE A 14 -1.39 13.20 17.08
CA ILE A 14 -1.23 11.76 16.79
C ILE A 14 -0.02 11.55 15.87
N TYR A 15 0.16 12.40 14.85
CA TYR A 15 1.30 12.32 13.94
C TYR A 15 2.64 12.62 14.64
N ILE A 16 2.68 13.60 15.54
CA ILE A 16 3.87 13.91 16.36
C ILE A 16 4.18 12.73 17.30
N LEU A 17 3.16 12.15 17.94
CA LEU A 17 3.32 11.00 18.82
C LEU A 17 3.84 9.78 18.05
N TYR A 18 3.30 9.52 16.85
CA TYR A 18 3.79 8.49 15.94
C TYR A 18 5.27 8.68 15.60
N ASN A 19 5.68 9.89 15.22
CA ASN A 19 7.08 10.23 14.94
C ASN A 19 7.99 10.04 16.16
N PHE A 20 7.52 10.42 17.35
CA PHE A 20 8.27 10.26 18.59
C PHE A 20 8.45 8.79 18.99
N ILE A 21 7.38 7.98 18.88
CA ILE A 21 7.42 6.55 19.17
C ILE A 21 8.32 5.83 18.16
N THR A 22 8.14 6.07 16.86
CA THR A 22 8.98 5.46 15.81
C THR A 22 10.46 5.81 16.02
N TYR A 23 10.77 7.07 16.30
CA TYR A 23 12.13 7.49 16.64
C TYR A 23 12.67 6.77 17.88
N LYS A 24 11.92 6.73 18.98
CA LYS A 24 12.37 6.05 20.20
C LYS A 24 12.56 4.56 20.02
N VAL A 25 11.64 3.87 19.34
CA VAL A 25 11.75 2.44 19.04
C VAL A 25 13.01 2.18 18.22
N LEU A 26 13.27 3.00 17.20
CA LEU A 26 14.48 2.89 16.38
C LEU A 26 15.73 3.19 17.22
N VAL A 27 15.79 4.27 17.98
CA VAL A 27 16.96 4.63 18.79
C VAL A 27 17.24 3.62 19.91
N ILE A 28 16.21 3.06 20.55
CA ILE A 28 16.37 2.02 21.59
C ILE A 28 16.83 0.70 20.94
N ALA A 29 16.33 0.37 19.75
CA ALA A 29 16.78 -0.80 18.99
C ALA A 29 18.21 -0.62 18.42
N ILE A 30 18.65 0.61 18.17
CA ILE A 30 19.89 0.95 17.48
C ILE A 30 20.95 1.42 18.49
N LYS A 31 21.91 0.53 18.80
CA LYS A 31 23.21 0.93 19.36
C LYS A 31 23.85 2.01 18.46
N PRO A 32 24.73 2.91 18.96
CA PRO A 32 24.98 4.26 18.42
C PRO A 32 25.64 4.37 17.02
N LYS A 33 25.72 3.30 16.25
CA LYS A 33 26.51 3.23 15.01
C LYS A 33 25.76 3.56 13.71
N LEU A 34 24.43 3.75 13.68
CA LEU A 34 23.74 3.90 12.38
C LEU A 34 22.59 4.91 12.34
N LYS A 35 22.92 6.17 12.03
CA LYS A 35 21.96 7.26 11.83
C LYS A 35 21.20 7.14 10.50
N LEU A 36 21.85 6.69 9.42
CA LEU A 36 21.25 6.67 8.07
C LEU A 36 20.12 5.62 7.94
N GLU A 37 20.30 4.42 8.46
CA GLU A 37 19.26 3.37 8.41
C GLU A 37 18.03 3.73 9.24
N ALA A 38 18.22 4.38 10.40
CA ALA A 38 17.11 4.90 11.19
C ALA A 38 16.29 5.91 10.37
N ILE A 39 16.96 6.82 9.66
CA ILE A 39 16.31 7.80 8.79
C ILE A 39 15.54 7.09 7.66
N LEU A 40 16.16 6.11 6.99
CA LEU A 40 15.49 5.33 5.92
C LEU A 40 14.27 4.56 6.44
N ALA A 41 14.35 3.98 7.65
CA ALA A 41 13.23 3.30 8.27
C ALA A 41 12.07 4.26 8.61
N ILE A 42 12.39 5.47 9.10
CA ILE A 42 11.39 6.51 9.34
C ILE A 42 10.73 6.92 8.02
N ILE A 43 11.52 7.20 6.98
CA ILE A 43 11.01 7.57 5.64
C ILE A 43 10.07 6.48 5.11
N TYR A 44 10.50 5.21 5.19
CA TYR A 44 9.68 4.11 4.70
C TYR A 44 8.39 3.92 5.51
N SER A 45 8.44 4.14 6.81
CA SER A 45 7.25 4.11 7.67
C SER A 45 6.22 5.20 7.28
N HIS A 46 6.68 6.39 6.90
CA HIS A 46 5.81 7.45 6.37
C HIS A 46 5.26 7.09 5.00
N ALA A 47 6.07 6.49 4.14
CA ALA A 47 5.62 6.01 2.84
C ALA A 47 4.50 4.96 2.98
N LEU A 48 4.62 4.03 3.94
CA LEU A 48 3.57 3.07 4.27
C LEU A 48 2.28 3.74 4.74
N LEU A 49 2.37 4.78 5.60
CA LEU A 49 1.20 5.54 6.03
C LEU A 49 0.51 6.27 4.86
N LEU A 50 1.28 6.90 3.99
CA LEU A 50 0.73 7.58 2.80
C LEU A 50 0.02 6.57 1.89
N SER A 51 0.64 5.43 1.61
CA SER A 51 0.00 4.40 0.81
C SER A 51 -1.23 3.80 1.49
N PHE A 52 -1.25 3.67 2.82
CA PHE A 52 -2.44 3.26 3.56
C PHE A 52 -3.61 4.26 3.37
N ILE A 53 -3.33 5.56 3.40
CA ILE A 53 -4.33 6.60 3.07
C ILE A 53 -4.81 6.40 1.62
N GLY A 54 -3.89 6.22 0.67
CA GLY A 54 -4.24 5.97 -0.73
C GLY A 54 -5.13 4.74 -0.94
N PHE A 55 -4.94 3.67 -0.16
CA PHE A 55 -5.78 2.47 -0.20
C PHE A 55 -7.16 2.69 0.43
N ASN A 56 -7.27 3.50 1.48
CA ASN A 56 -8.58 3.82 2.07
C ASN A 56 -9.45 4.63 1.10
N GLU A 57 -8.84 5.57 0.39
CA GLU A 57 -9.49 6.37 -0.64
C GLU A 57 -9.85 5.55 -1.90
N ASN A 58 -9.20 4.40 -2.10
CA ASN A 58 -9.45 3.46 -3.20
C ASN A 58 -9.80 2.07 -2.65
N SER A 59 -10.92 1.99 -1.93
CA SER A 59 -11.32 0.79 -1.18
C SER A 59 -12.50 0.05 -1.79
N THR A 60 -13.15 0.58 -2.84
CA THR A 60 -14.34 -0.06 -3.39
C THR A 60 -13.98 -1.24 -4.31
N PRO A 61 -14.66 -2.39 -4.16
CA PRO A 61 -14.45 -3.51 -5.07
C PRO A 61 -15.10 -3.23 -6.44
N TYR A 62 -14.54 -3.84 -7.50
CA TYR A 62 -14.96 -3.55 -8.88
C TYR A 62 -16.43 -3.85 -9.16
N PHE A 63 -17.06 -4.79 -8.45
CA PHE A 63 -18.45 -5.20 -8.69
C PHE A 63 -19.50 -4.29 -8.04
N LYS A 64 -19.08 -3.32 -7.21
CA LYS A 64 -19.99 -2.40 -6.52
C LYS A 64 -20.09 -1.09 -7.28
N ALA A 65 -21.31 -0.63 -7.58
CA ALA A 65 -21.50 0.70 -8.18
C ALA A 65 -21.14 1.81 -7.17
N ILE A 66 -20.49 2.86 -7.68
CA ILE A 66 -20.03 4.02 -6.89
C ILE A 66 -20.67 5.31 -7.42
N ASP A 67 -20.97 6.24 -6.51
CA ASP A 67 -21.23 7.65 -6.82
C ASP A 67 -19.88 8.37 -6.99
N PRO A 68 -19.51 8.81 -8.20
CA PRO A 68 -18.17 9.34 -8.51
C PRO A 68 -17.81 10.65 -7.79
N TYR A 69 -18.76 11.25 -7.07
CA TYR A 69 -18.56 12.49 -6.32
C TYR A 69 -18.46 12.29 -4.80
N VAL A 70 -18.86 11.12 -4.29
CA VAL A 70 -19.02 10.88 -2.84
C VAL A 70 -18.28 9.63 -2.39
N ASP A 71 -18.30 8.58 -3.20
CA ASP A 71 -17.75 7.28 -2.83
C ASP A 71 -16.26 7.18 -3.17
N SER A 72 -15.56 6.31 -2.44
CA SER A 72 -14.15 5.97 -2.69
C SER A 72 -13.96 5.30 -4.06
N GLY A 73 -12.81 5.57 -4.67
CA GLY A 73 -12.43 4.98 -5.96
C GLY A 73 -12.29 3.45 -5.90
N TYR A 74 -12.26 2.83 -7.07
CA TYR A 74 -12.07 1.39 -7.18
C TYR A 74 -10.67 0.99 -6.72
N SER A 75 -10.59 -0.11 -5.98
CA SER A 75 -9.32 -0.56 -5.42
C SER A 75 -8.33 -1.04 -6.48
N PRO A 76 -7.03 -0.67 -6.38
CA PRO A 76 -5.98 -1.15 -7.27
C PRO A 76 -5.66 -2.63 -7.10
N ILE A 77 -6.18 -3.26 -6.04
CA ILE A 77 -6.00 -4.66 -5.71
C ILE A 77 -7.37 -5.29 -5.45
N SER A 78 -7.56 -6.54 -5.87
CA SER A 78 -8.78 -7.29 -5.60
C SER A 78 -9.01 -7.48 -4.09
N GLY A 79 -10.24 -7.21 -3.64
CA GLY A 79 -10.62 -7.33 -2.23
C GLY A 79 -10.60 -8.76 -1.71
N GLU A 80 -10.91 -9.75 -2.54
CA GLU A 80 -10.87 -11.18 -2.17
C GLU A 80 -9.45 -11.64 -1.86
N PHE A 81 -8.47 -10.96 -2.46
CA PHE A 81 -7.06 -11.31 -2.42
C PHE A 81 -6.24 -10.34 -1.56
N ILE A 82 -6.88 -9.53 -0.71
CA ILE A 82 -6.17 -8.55 0.11
C ILE A 82 -5.39 -9.21 1.26
N ALA A 83 -5.92 -10.31 1.82
CA ALA A 83 -5.32 -10.97 2.98
C ALA A 83 -3.97 -11.63 2.65
N PRO A 84 -3.83 -12.41 1.57
CA PRO A 84 -2.51 -12.99 1.26
C PRO A 84 -1.53 -11.93 0.77
N MET A 85 -2.00 -10.84 0.15
CA MET A 85 -1.16 -9.70 -0.20
C MET A 85 -0.60 -9.01 1.05
N GLY A 86 -1.43 -8.82 2.08
CA GLY A 86 -0.99 -8.34 3.39
C GLY A 86 0.03 -9.28 4.06
N LEU A 87 -0.16 -10.60 3.94
CA LEU A 87 0.80 -11.59 4.42
C LEU A 87 2.16 -11.47 3.72
N PHE A 88 2.18 -11.30 2.39
CA PHE A 88 3.41 -11.06 1.64
C PHE A 88 4.13 -9.78 2.08
N LEU A 89 3.37 -8.70 2.32
CA LEU A 89 3.93 -7.45 2.86
C LEU A 89 4.54 -7.65 4.25
N ILE A 90 3.87 -8.39 5.15
CA ILE A 90 4.38 -8.68 6.49
C ILE A 90 5.67 -9.49 6.41
N ILE A 91 5.72 -10.55 5.60
CA ILE A 91 6.93 -11.37 5.41
C ILE A 91 8.07 -10.53 4.85
N TYR A 92 7.78 -9.66 3.89
CA TYR A 92 8.76 -8.72 3.32
C TYR A 92 9.33 -7.78 4.39
N LEU A 93 8.47 -7.17 5.21
CA LEU A 93 8.89 -6.28 6.32
C LEU A 93 9.70 -7.02 7.39
N ILE A 94 9.29 -8.22 7.79
CA ILE A 94 10.03 -9.06 8.74
C ILE A 94 11.41 -9.39 8.16
N SER A 95 11.49 -9.74 6.88
CA SER A 95 12.75 -10.06 6.22
C SER A 95 13.70 -8.86 6.16
N LEU A 96 13.17 -7.66 5.85
CA LEU A 96 13.94 -6.42 5.94
C LEU A 96 14.46 -6.17 7.35
N LEU A 97 13.62 -6.34 8.38
CA LEU A 97 14.03 -6.17 9.78
C LEU A 97 15.08 -7.19 10.23
N LEU A 98 14.97 -8.45 9.80
CA LEU A 98 15.94 -9.50 10.10
C LEU A 98 17.30 -9.19 9.46
N VAL A 99 17.31 -8.84 8.18
CA VAL A 99 18.55 -8.48 7.47
C VAL A 99 19.14 -7.17 8.00
N TRP A 100 18.29 -6.23 8.43
CA TRP A 100 18.75 -5.00 9.06
C TRP A 100 19.42 -5.23 10.43
N LYS A 101 18.75 -5.97 11.32
CA LYS A 101 19.21 -6.18 12.70
C LYS A 101 20.38 -7.15 12.82
N TYR A 102 20.34 -8.21 12.01
CA TYR A 102 21.26 -9.34 12.11
C TYR A 102 22.08 -9.55 10.84
N GLY A 103 21.94 -8.73 9.79
CA GLY A 103 22.47 -8.97 8.43
C GLY A 103 23.70 -9.85 8.36
N LYS A 104 24.85 -9.34 8.80
CA LYS A 104 26.12 -10.07 8.82
C LYS A 104 26.20 -11.21 9.82
N SER A 105 25.49 -11.16 10.95
CA SER A 105 25.46 -12.20 11.97
C SER A 105 24.51 -13.37 11.67
N LEU A 106 23.63 -13.24 10.67
CA LEU A 106 22.73 -14.32 10.24
C LEU A 106 23.50 -15.57 9.80
N PRO A 107 22.96 -16.77 10.08
CA PRO A 107 23.39 -18.00 9.40
C PRO A 107 23.16 -17.88 7.89
N PRO A 108 23.93 -18.59 7.04
CA PRO A 108 23.92 -18.38 5.60
C PRO A 108 22.56 -18.77 5.00
N LEU A 109 21.94 -19.83 5.51
CA LEU A 109 20.61 -20.25 5.08
C LEU A 109 19.54 -19.20 5.40
N SER A 110 19.51 -18.69 6.63
CA SER A 110 18.56 -17.63 7.02
C SER A 110 18.79 -16.35 6.25
N PHE A 111 20.05 -16.02 5.94
CA PHE A 111 20.41 -14.91 5.09
C PHE A 111 19.87 -15.09 3.66
N VAL A 112 20.07 -16.25 3.04
CA VAL A 112 19.57 -16.55 1.70
C VAL A 112 18.04 -16.51 1.65
N ILE A 113 17.36 -17.14 2.62
CA ILE A 113 15.89 -17.14 2.70
C ILE A 113 15.34 -15.73 2.88
N ALA A 114 15.88 -14.94 3.81
CA ALA A 114 15.41 -13.57 4.06
C ALA A 114 15.63 -12.66 2.82
N ASN A 115 16.79 -12.75 2.17
CA ASN A 115 17.03 -12.01 0.92
C ASN A 115 16.13 -12.48 -0.23
N SER A 116 15.73 -13.74 -0.26
CA SER A 116 14.78 -14.25 -1.27
C SER A 116 13.39 -13.66 -1.09
N PHE A 117 12.90 -13.58 0.15
CA PHE A 117 11.65 -12.88 0.46
C PHE A 117 11.72 -11.38 0.14
N ILE A 118 12.87 -10.74 0.37
CA ILE A 118 13.10 -9.34 -0.04
C ILE A 118 13.02 -9.20 -1.56
N LEU A 119 13.69 -10.08 -2.32
CA LEU A 119 13.63 -10.05 -3.79
C LEU A 119 12.22 -10.31 -4.30
N PHE A 120 11.50 -11.27 -3.73
CA PHE A 120 10.12 -11.53 -4.11
C PHE A 120 9.20 -10.33 -3.80
N GLY A 121 9.33 -9.73 -2.61
CA GLY A 121 8.60 -8.50 -2.29
C GLY A 121 8.95 -7.33 -3.19
N ASN A 122 10.20 -7.25 -3.70
CA ASN A 122 10.57 -6.27 -4.72
C ASN A 122 9.85 -6.51 -6.06
N ILE A 123 9.68 -7.77 -6.49
CA ILE A 123 8.88 -8.08 -7.67
C ILE A 123 7.43 -7.58 -7.48
N ILE A 124 6.84 -7.84 -6.31
CA ILE A 124 5.50 -7.36 -5.97
C ILE A 124 5.43 -5.83 -5.95
N ASN A 125 6.44 -5.15 -5.38
CA ASN A 125 6.52 -3.68 -5.40
C ASN A 125 6.58 -3.13 -6.83
N ILE A 126 7.33 -3.76 -7.73
CA ILE A 126 7.38 -3.37 -9.15
C ILE A 126 5.99 -3.54 -9.79
N LEU A 127 5.32 -4.67 -9.54
CA LEU A 127 3.97 -4.91 -10.06
C LEU A 127 2.97 -3.87 -9.52
N LEU A 128 3.06 -3.50 -8.25
CA LEU A 128 2.24 -2.43 -7.66
C LEU A 128 2.51 -1.06 -8.30
N ILE A 129 3.77 -0.71 -8.52
CA ILE A 129 4.14 0.54 -9.22
C ILE A 129 3.53 0.56 -10.61
N LEU A 130 3.62 -0.54 -11.34
CA LEU A 130 3.02 -0.65 -12.67
C LEU A 130 1.49 -0.58 -12.60
N GLN A 131 0.85 -1.28 -11.67
CA GLN A 131 -0.60 -1.28 -11.48
C GLN A 131 -1.14 0.14 -11.27
N VAL A 132 -0.49 0.89 -10.37
CA VAL A 132 -0.89 2.25 -9.96
C VAL A 132 -0.43 3.31 -10.95
N SER A 133 0.55 3.02 -11.82
CA SER A 133 1.08 3.99 -12.81
C SER A 133 0.05 4.52 -13.81
N TYR A 134 -1.06 3.81 -13.98
CA TYR A 134 -2.17 4.25 -14.81
C TYR A 134 -3.49 4.02 -14.07
N HIS A 135 -4.31 5.05 -14.04
CA HIS A 135 -5.63 5.03 -13.44
C HIS A 135 -6.59 5.86 -14.29
N ASN A 136 -7.67 5.25 -14.77
CA ASN A 136 -8.66 5.93 -15.61
C ASN A 136 -9.69 6.67 -14.75
N ASN A 137 -9.35 7.90 -14.37
CA ASN A 137 -10.17 8.75 -13.49
C ASN A 137 -10.97 9.83 -14.20
N SER A 138 -11.14 9.70 -15.51
CA SER A 138 -11.88 10.68 -16.33
C SER A 138 -13.30 11.00 -15.84
N LYS A 139 -13.90 10.12 -15.03
CA LYS A 139 -15.27 10.26 -14.50
C LYS A 139 -15.34 10.36 -12.98
N ILE A 140 -14.21 10.29 -12.27
CA ILE A 140 -14.13 10.34 -10.80
C ILE A 140 -13.54 11.71 -10.42
N ASN A 141 -14.36 12.61 -9.88
CA ASN A 141 -13.99 14.02 -9.63
C ASN A 141 -13.43 14.28 -8.23
N PHE A 142 -13.12 13.22 -7.47
CA PHE A 142 -12.59 13.35 -6.11
C PHE A 142 -11.10 13.73 -6.11
N SER A 143 -10.61 14.32 -5.00
CA SER A 143 -9.19 14.59 -4.80
C SER A 143 -8.41 13.28 -4.89
N ASP A 144 -7.76 13.07 -6.02
CA ASP A 144 -7.21 11.78 -6.40
C ASP A 144 -5.93 11.46 -5.61
N PHE A 145 -6.12 10.91 -4.42
CA PHE A 145 -5.03 10.41 -3.56
C PHE A 145 -4.45 9.09 -4.06
N SER A 146 -4.82 8.61 -5.27
CA SER A 146 -4.20 7.43 -5.91
C SER A 146 -2.68 7.56 -6.01
N SER A 147 -2.16 8.77 -6.21
CA SER A 147 -0.72 9.04 -6.23
C SER A 147 -0.03 8.62 -4.93
N PHE A 148 -0.73 8.56 -3.78
CA PHE A 148 -0.14 8.15 -2.51
C PHE A 148 0.16 6.65 -2.44
N LEU A 149 -0.52 5.84 -3.25
CA LEU A 149 -0.29 4.39 -3.34
C LEU A 149 1.12 4.05 -3.84
N ILE A 150 1.77 4.96 -4.58
CA ILE A 150 3.08 4.70 -5.19
C ILE A 150 4.26 4.84 -4.22
N PHE A 151 4.09 5.58 -3.11
CA PHE A 151 5.19 5.90 -2.20
C PHE A 151 5.77 4.68 -1.51
N ALA A 152 4.95 3.80 -0.92
CA ALA A 152 5.45 2.62 -0.23
C ALA A 152 6.18 1.63 -1.18
N PRO A 153 5.65 1.28 -2.36
CA PRO A 153 6.38 0.43 -3.30
C PRO A 153 7.74 1.01 -3.73
N ILE A 154 7.79 2.31 -4.05
CA ILE A 154 9.03 2.97 -4.48
C ILE A 154 10.04 3.03 -3.33
N CYS A 155 9.64 3.54 -2.17
CA CYS A 155 10.53 3.61 -1.00
C CYS A 155 10.97 2.21 -0.56
N GLY A 156 10.08 1.22 -0.63
CA GLY A 156 10.35 -0.17 -0.35
C GLY A 156 11.49 -0.72 -1.22
N LEU A 157 11.41 -0.51 -2.54
CA LEU A 157 12.47 -0.89 -3.48
C LEU A 157 13.81 -0.21 -3.15
N PHE A 158 13.79 1.09 -2.89
CA PHE A 158 15.03 1.82 -2.56
C PHE A 158 15.67 1.30 -1.27
N VAL A 159 14.88 1.13 -0.20
CA VAL A 159 15.38 0.64 1.09
C VAL A 159 15.90 -0.79 0.96
N SER A 160 15.18 -1.67 0.29
CA SER A 160 15.62 -3.06 0.13
C SER A 160 16.89 -3.19 -0.70
N ILE A 161 17.02 -2.45 -1.81
CA ILE A 161 18.22 -2.47 -2.65
C ILE A 161 19.44 -1.97 -1.87
N LEU A 162 19.31 -0.85 -1.14
CA LEU A 162 20.41 -0.32 -0.34
C LEU A 162 20.84 -1.30 0.76
N LEU A 163 19.88 -1.90 1.46
CA LEU A 163 20.11 -2.82 2.55
C LEU A 163 20.74 -4.15 2.06
N THR A 164 20.26 -4.69 0.95
CA THR A 164 20.82 -5.89 0.32
C THR A 164 22.25 -5.63 -0.18
N ILE A 165 22.51 -4.55 -0.91
CA ILE A 165 23.87 -4.19 -1.37
C ILE A 165 24.84 -4.07 -0.20
N LYS A 166 24.43 -3.36 0.87
CA LYS A 166 25.26 -3.20 2.07
C LYS A 166 25.56 -4.55 2.71
N THR A 167 24.53 -5.35 2.96
CA THR A 167 24.70 -6.63 3.65
C THR A 167 25.46 -7.65 2.82
N PHE A 168 25.35 -7.65 1.49
CA PHE A 168 26.19 -8.48 0.63
C PHE A 168 27.67 -8.15 0.81
N LYS A 169 28.05 -6.86 0.77
CA LYS A 169 29.44 -6.45 0.98
C LYS A 169 29.98 -6.94 2.32
N GLU A 170 29.21 -6.76 3.39
CA GLU A 170 29.61 -7.19 4.74
C GLU A 170 29.64 -8.72 4.89
N SER A 171 28.77 -9.44 4.18
CA SER A 171 28.65 -10.90 4.29
C SER A 171 29.81 -11.63 3.60
N PHE A 172 30.27 -11.15 2.44
CA PHE A 172 31.42 -11.73 1.76
C PHE A 172 32.70 -11.70 2.63
N ASP A 173 32.90 -10.62 3.38
CA ASP A 173 34.06 -10.48 4.28
C ASP A 173 34.00 -11.40 5.51
N GLU A 174 32.80 -11.69 6.02
CA GLU A 174 32.60 -12.51 7.22
C GLU A 174 32.45 -14.02 6.94
N LEU A 175 31.97 -14.42 5.76
CA LEU A 175 31.85 -15.84 5.39
C LEU A 175 33.19 -16.59 5.46
N ASN A 176 34.30 -15.90 5.19
CA ASN A 176 35.66 -16.43 5.35
C ASN A 176 36.04 -16.78 6.80
N LYS A 177 35.32 -16.23 7.80
CA LYS A 177 35.75 -16.25 9.22
C LYS A 177 34.80 -17.02 10.13
N LYS A 178 33.59 -17.35 9.67
CA LYS A 178 32.56 -17.99 10.50
C LYS A 178 32.66 -19.51 10.49
N GLN A 179 32.76 -20.09 11.68
CA GLN A 179 32.57 -21.52 11.92
C GLN A 179 31.29 -21.74 12.71
N TYR A 180 30.43 -22.63 12.22
CA TYR A 180 29.16 -22.97 12.89
C TYR A 180 29.34 -24.20 13.79
N LYS A 181 28.74 -24.16 14.99
CA LYS A 181 28.73 -25.33 15.90
C LYS A 181 27.98 -26.53 15.32
N ASN A 182 26.94 -26.29 14.52
CA ASN A 182 26.17 -27.34 13.87
C ASN A 182 26.87 -27.75 12.56
N LYS A 183 27.18 -29.05 12.43
CA LYS A 183 27.86 -29.62 11.26
C LYS A 183 27.11 -29.33 9.95
N LEU A 184 25.78 -29.51 9.93
CA LEU A 184 24.97 -29.23 8.74
C LEU A 184 25.04 -27.76 8.30
N LEU A 185 24.99 -26.83 9.26
CA LEU A 185 25.10 -25.40 8.96
C LEU A 185 26.50 -25.04 8.46
N ASN A 186 27.53 -25.72 8.96
CA ASN A 186 28.91 -25.50 8.54
C ASN A 186 29.17 -26.06 7.13
N ASP A 187 28.61 -27.22 6.82
CA ASP A 187 28.69 -27.85 5.48
C ASP A 187 27.93 -27.00 4.44
N LEU A 188 26.73 -26.52 4.78
CA LEU A 188 25.97 -25.59 3.93
C LEU A 188 26.70 -24.26 3.74
N ASN A 189 27.35 -23.74 4.78
CA ASN A 189 28.18 -22.54 4.68
C ASN A 189 29.36 -22.76 3.72
N GLY A 190 30.04 -23.91 3.84
CA GLY A 190 31.14 -24.30 2.96
C GLY A 190 30.69 -24.41 1.50
N PHE A 191 29.54 -25.04 1.24
CA PHE A 191 28.97 -25.15 -0.10
C PHE A 191 28.65 -23.79 -0.73
N LEU A 192 27.95 -22.92 0.01
CA LEU A 192 27.61 -21.58 -0.46
C LEU A 192 28.87 -20.72 -0.68
N TYR A 193 29.88 -20.86 0.17
CA TYR A 193 31.18 -20.20 0.03
C TYR A 193 31.93 -20.66 -1.23
N TYR A 194 32.09 -21.98 -1.40
CA TYR A 194 32.81 -22.55 -2.55
C TYR A 194 32.20 -22.14 -3.89
N SER A 195 30.88 -21.92 -3.92
CA SER A 195 30.19 -21.51 -5.14
C SER A 195 30.50 -20.07 -5.58
N ASN A 196 31.01 -19.20 -4.70
CA ASN A 196 31.26 -17.75 -4.91
C ASN A 196 30.11 -16.97 -5.60
N MET A 197 28.89 -17.52 -5.57
CA MET A 197 27.74 -17.08 -6.38
C MET A 197 26.50 -16.91 -5.48
N LEU A 198 26.68 -16.33 -4.29
CA LEU A 198 25.58 -16.05 -3.35
C LEU A 198 24.37 -15.36 -3.99
N PRO A 199 24.52 -14.36 -4.88
CA PRO A 199 23.38 -13.76 -5.57
C PRO A 199 22.59 -14.76 -6.43
N LEU A 200 23.26 -15.70 -7.12
CA LEU A 200 22.60 -16.73 -7.91
C LEU A 200 21.79 -17.67 -7.03
N TRP A 201 22.33 -18.08 -5.88
CA TRP A 201 21.60 -18.96 -4.96
C TRP A 201 20.37 -18.31 -4.38
N ILE A 202 20.43 -17.01 -4.08
CA ILE A 202 19.25 -16.26 -3.63
C ILE A 202 18.18 -16.24 -4.73
N PHE A 203 18.58 -15.95 -5.97
CA PHE A 203 17.65 -15.99 -7.11
C PHE A 203 17.03 -17.38 -7.31
N VAL A 204 17.83 -18.44 -7.28
CA VAL A 204 17.35 -19.82 -7.43
C VAL A 204 16.42 -20.21 -6.28
N SER A 205 16.72 -19.79 -5.04
CA SER A 205 15.90 -20.12 -3.87
C SER A 205 14.53 -19.44 -3.84
N ILE A 206 14.29 -18.43 -4.67
CA ILE A 206 12.96 -17.86 -4.84
C ILE A 206 11.96 -18.93 -5.34
N LEU A 207 12.36 -19.79 -6.28
CA LEU A 207 11.47 -20.80 -6.87
C LEU A 207 10.88 -21.79 -5.85
N PRO A 208 11.68 -22.49 -5.02
CA PRO A 208 11.12 -23.39 -4.02
C PRO A 208 10.33 -22.63 -2.95
N ILE A 209 10.74 -21.41 -2.58
CA ILE A 209 10.03 -20.59 -1.59
C ILE A 209 8.64 -20.20 -2.10
N ILE A 210 8.54 -19.68 -3.34
CA ILE A 210 7.24 -19.36 -3.96
C ILE A 210 6.39 -20.62 -4.06
N SER A 211 6.96 -21.75 -4.45
CA SER A 211 6.23 -23.01 -4.59
C SER A 211 5.61 -23.46 -3.26
N ILE A 212 6.35 -23.35 -2.15
CA ILE A 212 5.84 -23.66 -0.80
C ILE A 212 4.72 -22.69 -0.42
N ILE A 213 4.87 -21.39 -0.68
CA ILE A 213 3.83 -20.41 -0.34
C ILE A 213 2.56 -20.66 -1.15
N LEU A 214 2.68 -20.88 -2.47
CA LEU A 214 1.54 -21.21 -3.32
C LEU A 214 0.85 -22.48 -2.84
N PHE A 215 1.61 -23.51 -2.48
CA PHE A 215 1.04 -24.73 -1.91
C PHE A 215 0.26 -24.47 -0.62
N ILE A 216 0.80 -23.67 0.30
CA ILE A 216 0.12 -23.27 1.53
C ILE A 216 -1.18 -22.48 1.21
N LEU A 217 -1.14 -21.55 0.25
CA LEU A 217 -2.31 -20.78 -0.15
C LEU A 217 -3.39 -21.67 -0.77
N ILE A 218 -3.00 -22.64 -1.61
CA ILE A 218 -3.91 -23.63 -2.19
C ILE A 218 -4.55 -24.49 -1.10
N LEU A 219 -3.80 -24.89 -0.06
CA LEU A 219 -4.36 -25.60 1.09
C LEU A 219 -5.39 -24.77 1.87
N PHE A 220 -5.25 -23.44 1.89
CA PHE A 220 -6.25 -22.53 2.44
C PHE A 220 -7.43 -22.25 1.48
N GLY A 221 -7.46 -22.91 0.32
CA GLY A 221 -8.53 -22.80 -0.67
C GLY A 221 -8.36 -21.69 -1.69
N HIS A 222 -7.18 -21.05 -1.76
CA HIS A 222 -6.91 -20.06 -2.81
C HIS A 222 -6.55 -20.72 -4.14
N GLU A 223 -6.88 -20.06 -5.23
CA GLU A 223 -6.54 -20.52 -6.58
C GLU A 223 -5.04 -20.34 -6.88
N PRO A 224 -4.43 -21.18 -7.73
CA PRO A 224 -3.01 -21.08 -8.08
C PRO A 224 -2.66 -19.79 -8.83
N GLU A 225 -3.63 -19.21 -9.53
CA GLU A 225 -3.49 -17.96 -10.29
C GLU A 225 -3.68 -16.70 -9.43
N TYR A 226 -3.77 -16.87 -8.11
CA TYR A 226 -3.97 -15.82 -7.12
C TYR A 226 -3.14 -14.55 -7.40
N ILE A 227 -1.83 -14.67 -7.66
CA ILE A 227 -0.94 -13.50 -7.83
C ILE A 227 -1.37 -12.66 -9.04
N ALA A 228 -1.83 -13.28 -10.12
CA ALA A 228 -2.32 -12.55 -11.29
C ALA A 228 -3.67 -11.90 -10.98
N LYS A 229 -4.60 -12.66 -10.38
CA LYS A 229 -5.95 -12.20 -10.05
C LYS A 229 -5.99 -11.03 -9.06
N VAL A 230 -5.03 -10.95 -8.13
CA VAL A 230 -4.82 -9.78 -7.25
C VAL A 230 -4.83 -8.47 -8.03
N PHE A 231 -4.22 -8.44 -9.22
CA PHE A 231 -4.09 -7.24 -10.05
C PHE A 231 -5.15 -7.18 -11.16
N THR A 232 -5.59 -8.31 -11.71
CA THR A 232 -6.53 -8.35 -12.83
C THR A 232 -7.99 -8.27 -12.42
N ASP A 233 -8.37 -8.78 -11.25
CA ASP A 233 -9.73 -8.70 -10.69
C ASP A 233 -9.99 -7.34 -10.03
N THR A 234 -9.68 -6.30 -10.79
CA THR A 234 -9.85 -4.90 -10.45
C THR A 234 -10.43 -4.17 -11.67
N ALA A 235 -10.89 -2.94 -11.48
CA ALA A 235 -11.35 -2.07 -12.55
C ALA A 235 -10.58 -0.75 -12.54
N THR A 236 -10.44 -0.10 -13.69
CA THR A 236 -9.86 1.25 -13.88
C THR A 236 -8.34 1.42 -13.70
N TRP A 237 -7.59 0.36 -13.39
CA TRP A 237 -6.13 0.38 -13.22
C TRP A 237 -5.40 -0.29 -14.39
N ARG A 238 -4.06 -0.23 -14.39
CA ARG A 238 -3.27 -0.66 -15.55
C ARG A 238 -3.49 -2.12 -15.96
N PHE A 239 -3.51 -3.05 -15.00
CA PHE A 239 -3.72 -4.48 -15.27
C PHE A 239 -5.16 -4.93 -15.09
N SER A 240 -6.09 -4.01 -14.79
CA SER A 240 -7.51 -4.33 -14.62
C SER A 240 -8.09 -5.02 -15.85
N GLN A 241 -8.77 -6.14 -15.64
CA GLN A 241 -9.49 -6.87 -16.68
C GLN A 241 -11.01 -6.85 -16.47
N GLN A 242 -11.47 -6.45 -15.29
CA GLN A 242 -12.90 -6.42 -14.97
C GLN A 242 -13.53 -5.08 -15.36
N MET A 243 -14.80 -5.15 -15.76
CA MET A 243 -15.64 -3.97 -15.94
C MET A 243 -16.38 -3.69 -14.64
N HIS A 244 -16.44 -2.41 -14.27
CA HIS A 244 -17.26 -1.98 -13.16
C HIS A 244 -18.71 -1.70 -13.63
N PRO A 245 -19.72 -1.84 -12.75
CA PRO A 245 -21.09 -1.44 -13.07
C PRO A 245 -21.16 0.06 -13.39
N PRO A 246 -22.22 0.52 -14.08
CA PRO A 246 -22.40 1.95 -14.35
C PRO A 246 -22.39 2.75 -13.04
N PHE A 247 -21.81 3.95 -13.10
CA PHE A 247 -21.80 4.87 -11.97
C PHE A 247 -23.22 5.17 -11.50
N LEU A 248 -23.37 5.32 -10.18
CA LEU A 248 -24.64 5.78 -9.63
C LEU A 248 -24.82 7.25 -9.98
N ASP A 249 -26.06 7.61 -10.33
CA ASP A 249 -26.43 9.02 -10.44
C ASP A 249 -26.19 9.68 -9.09
N HIS A 250 -25.53 10.84 -9.11
CA HIS A 250 -25.27 11.59 -7.91
C HIS A 250 -26.58 11.86 -7.16
N HIS A 251 -26.70 11.37 -5.92
CA HIS A 251 -27.93 11.54 -5.12
C HIS A 251 -28.13 12.98 -4.62
N GLY A 252 -27.18 13.88 -4.88
CA GLY A 252 -27.44 15.30 -4.79
C GLY A 252 -28.39 15.73 -5.90
N HIS A 253 -29.57 16.25 -5.53
CA HIS A 253 -30.47 16.90 -6.48
C HIS A 253 -29.73 18.03 -7.20
N TYR A 254 -29.14 17.75 -8.37
CA TYR A 254 -28.29 18.69 -9.12
C TYR A 254 -28.97 20.06 -9.28
N LEU A 255 -30.28 20.03 -9.52
CA LEU A 255 -31.15 21.19 -9.63
C LEU A 255 -31.27 22.01 -8.32
N CYS A 256 -31.32 21.34 -7.16
CA CYS A 256 -31.36 21.99 -5.85
C CYS A 256 -29.98 22.48 -5.38
N THR A 257 -28.90 21.80 -5.76
CA THR A 257 -27.52 22.22 -5.44
C THR A 257 -27.15 23.50 -6.20
N VAL A 258 -27.54 23.60 -7.48
CA VAL A 258 -27.37 24.85 -8.26
C VAL A 258 -28.24 25.97 -7.66
N ALA A 259 -29.46 25.68 -7.19
CA ALA A 259 -30.31 26.65 -6.51
C ALA A 259 -29.73 27.18 -5.20
N ALA A 260 -29.02 26.34 -4.44
CA ALA A 260 -28.42 26.73 -3.16
C ALA A 260 -27.02 27.37 -3.28
N LYS A 261 -26.19 26.94 -4.24
CA LYS A 261 -24.77 27.34 -4.35
C LYS A 261 -24.42 28.16 -5.60
N GLY A 262 -25.34 28.31 -6.55
CA GLY A 262 -25.06 29.09 -7.76
C GLY A 262 -25.08 30.60 -7.50
N ASN A 263 -24.53 31.37 -8.45
CA ASN A 263 -24.45 32.83 -8.32
C ASN A 263 -25.86 33.44 -8.15
N PRO A 264 -26.12 34.24 -7.09
CA PRO A 264 -27.45 34.78 -6.80
C PRO A 264 -28.08 35.57 -7.96
N LYS A 265 -27.25 36.23 -8.79
CA LYS A 265 -27.71 37.00 -9.96
C LYS A 265 -28.29 36.09 -11.05
N ILE A 266 -27.77 34.86 -11.17
CA ILE A 266 -28.19 33.89 -12.19
C ILE A 266 -29.34 33.05 -11.66
N VAL A 267 -29.19 32.48 -10.46
CA VAL A 267 -30.11 31.44 -9.99
C VAL A 267 -31.34 32.00 -9.28
N LYS A 268 -31.27 33.26 -8.79
CA LYS A 268 -32.39 34.01 -8.20
C LYS A 268 -33.18 33.16 -7.20
N PRO A 269 -32.63 32.89 -6.00
CA PRO A 269 -33.36 32.20 -4.95
C PRO A 269 -34.60 33.02 -4.56
N ILE A 270 -35.74 32.34 -4.43
CA ILE A 270 -37.06 32.98 -4.21
C ILE A 270 -37.66 32.54 -2.88
N ASP A 271 -37.42 31.30 -2.49
CA ASP A 271 -38.13 30.68 -1.36
C ASP A 271 -37.27 29.60 -0.69
N ILE A 272 -37.74 29.09 0.45
CA ILE A 272 -37.19 27.90 1.11
C ILE A 272 -38.27 26.83 1.11
N GLY A 273 -37.98 25.66 0.53
CA GLY A 273 -38.88 24.51 0.51
C GLY A 273 -38.34 23.34 1.34
N ILE A 274 -39.18 22.36 1.62
CA ILE A 274 -38.80 21.10 2.26
C ILE A 274 -38.92 19.98 1.24
N ARG A 275 -37.94 19.07 1.19
CA ARG A 275 -38.05 17.82 0.44
C ARG A 275 -37.40 16.71 1.23
N ARG A 276 -38.11 15.59 1.44
CA ARG A 276 -37.64 14.47 2.27
C ARG A 276 -37.16 14.94 3.66
N GLY A 277 -37.89 15.89 4.25
CA GLY A 277 -37.59 16.45 5.58
C GLY A 277 -36.33 17.34 5.66
N ARG A 278 -35.72 17.75 4.54
CA ARG A 278 -34.58 18.69 4.51
C ARG A 278 -34.94 20.02 3.87
N LEU A 279 -34.44 21.11 4.44
CA LEU A 279 -34.58 22.47 3.88
C LEU A 279 -33.75 22.63 2.61
N LEU A 280 -34.34 23.24 1.59
CA LEU A 280 -33.72 23.50 0.30
C LEU A 280 -34.03 24.92 -0.15
N VAL A 281 -33.06 25.58 -0.77
CA VAL A 281 -33.25 26.88 -1.41
C VAL A 281 -33.95 26.66 -2.76
N VAL A 282 -35.09 27.31 -2.94
CA VAL A 282 -35.97 27.16 -4.09
C VAL A 282 -35.80 28.36 -5.03
N ASN A 283 -35.52 28.08 -6.29
CA ASN A 283 -35.58 29.06 -7.38
C ASN A 283 -36.88 28.90 -8.18
N ARG A 284 -37.10 29.79 -9.16
CA ARG A 284 -38.31 29.75 -10.01
C ARG A 284 -38.52 28.39 -10.69
N GLN A 285 -37.46 27.74 -11.15
CA GLN A 285 -37.54 26.46 -11.87
C GLN A 285 -38.01 25.33 -10.95
N LEU A 286 -37.44 25.26 -9.74
CA LEU A 286 -37.86 24.30 -8.72
C LEU A 286 -39.30 24.55 -8.28
N LYS A 287 -39.71 25.83 -8.21
CA LYS A 287 -41.09 26.22 -7.84
C LYS A 287 -42.13 25.80 -8.87
N VAL A 288 -41.82 25.98 -10.16
CA VAL A 288 -42.70 25.53 -11.26
C VAL A 288 -42.77 24.01 -11.34
N ALA A 289 -41.68 23.31 -11.04
CA ALA A 289 -41.62 21.85 -11.08
C ALA A 289 -42.30 21.15 -9.89
N ASN A 290 -42.88 21.90 -8.94
CA ASN A 290 -43.42 21.39 -7.67
C ASN A 290 -42.48 20.37 -6.99
N ALA A 291 -41.18 20.69 -6.98
CA ALA A 291 -40.14 19.75 -6.62
C ALA A 291 -39.92 19.59 -5.10
N PHE A 292 -40.89 20.00 -4.28
CA PHE A 292 -40.85 20.06 -2.82
C PHE A 292 -42.22 19.68 -2.25
N GLU A 293 -42.23 19.29 -0.97
CA GLU A 293 -43.37 18.79 -0.20
C GLU A 293 -44.16 19.92 0.46
#